data_AF-A0A923N1Z7-F1
#
_entry.id   AF-A0A923N1Z7-F1
#
_cell.length_a   1.000
_cell.length_b   1.000
_cell.length_c   1.000
_cell.angle_alpha   90.00
_cell.angle_beta   90.00
_cell.angle_gamma   90.00
#
_symmetry.space_group_name_H-M   'P 1'
#
loop_
_entity.id
_entity.type
_entity.pdbx_description
1 polymer ?
#
loop_
_entity_poly.entity_id
_entity_poly.type
_entity_poly.pdbx_seq_one_letter_code
_entity_poly.pdbx_strand_id
1 'polypeptide(L)' 'MRLSVYILGAFTAMVVILGFLFKTMHWAGADMMIVLGCAIAATLYVPLFSIYKYRKGRTA' A
#
# COMPACT_ATOMS: atom_id res chain seq x y z
N MET A 1 13.10 -8.67 -6.53
CA MET A 1 12.82 -7.22 -6.39
C MET A 1 11.64 -6.73 -7.21
N ARG A 2 11.50 -7.10 -8.51
CA ARG A 2 10.36 -6.64 -9.32
C ARG A 2 9.03 -7.17 -8.77
N LEU A 3 8.94 -8.48 -8.54
CA LEU A 3 7.76 -9.15 -8.00
C LEU A 3 7.36 -8.62 -6.61
N SER A 4 8.33 -8.39 -5.73
CA SER A 4 8.10 -7.91 -4.37
C SER A 4 7.38 -6.55 -4.34
N VAL A 5 7.72 -5.64 -5.26
CA VAL A 5 7.09 -4.31 -5.35
C VAL A 5 5.64 -4.42 -5.86
N TYR A 6 5.39 -5.34 -6.80
CA TYR A 6 4.03 -5.61 -7.27
C TYR A 6 3.15 -6.26 -6.20
N ILE A 7 3.67 -7.27 -5.48
CA ILE A 7 2.95 -7.93 -4.39
C ILE A 7 2.65 -6.94 -3.26
N LEU A 8 3.64 -6.13 -2.86
CA LEU A 8 3.43 -5.12 -1.82
C LEU A 8 2.41 -4.06 -2.24
N GLY A 9 2.45 -3.60 -3.50
CA GLY A 9 1.46 -2.66 -4.02
C GLY A 9 0.04 -3.22 -4.03
N ALA A 10 -0.12 -4.45 -4.55
CA ALA A 10 -1.40 -5.14 -4.55
C ALA A 10 -1.94 -5.36 -3.13
N PHE A 11 -1.07 -5.76 -2.21
CA PHE A 11 -1.42 -5.95 -0.80
C PHE A 11 -1.87 -4.64 -0.14
N THR A 12 -1.12 -3.54 -0.31
CA THR A 12 -1.54 -2.23 0.23
C THR A 12 -2.86 -1.75 -0.35
N ALA A 13 -3.09 -1.95 -1.66
CA ALA A 13 -4.36 -1.59 -2.29
C ALA A 13 -5.53 -2.40 -1.73
N MET A 14 -5.35 -3.72 -1.52
CA MET A 14 -6.39 -4.56 -0.91
C MET A 14 -6.73 -4.10 0.51
N VAL A 15 -5.73 -3.79 1.34
CA VAL A 15 -5.96 -3.31 2.73
C VAL A 15 -6.74 -2.00 2.75
N VAL A 16 -6.44 -1.06 1.84
CA VAL A 16 -7.18 0.21 1.74
C VAL A 16 -8.62 -0.02 1.29
N ILE A 17 -8.85 -0.88 0.30
CA ILE A 17 -10.20 -1.24 -0.19
C ILE A 17 -11.01 -1.92 0.92
N LEU A 18 -10.40 -2.85 1.67
CA LEU A 18 -11.05 -3.47 2.82
C LEU A 18 -11.40 -2.45 3.91
N GLY A 19 -10.50 -1.50 4.19
CA GLY A 19 -10.76 -0.42 5.14
C GLY A 19 -11.97 0.43 4.74
N PHE A 20 -12.06 0.79 3.45
CA PHE A 20 -13.23 1.48 2.90
C PHE A 20 -14.51 0.65 3.03
N LEU A 21 -14.46 -0.65 2.74
CA LEU A 21 -15.61 -1.54 2.90
C LEU A 21 -16.09 -1.59 4.35
N PHE A 22 -15.19 -1.74 5.31
CA PHE A 22 -15.54 -1.72 6.74
C PHE A 22 -16.14 -0.39 7.18
N LYS A 23 -15.68 0.73 6.58
CA LYS A 23 -16.26 2.05 6.82
C LYS A 23 -17.68 2.14 6.29
N THR A 24 -17.96 1.58 5.10
CA THR A 24 -19.34 1.53 4.56
C THR A 24 -20.25 0.63 5.38
N MET A 25 -19.72 -0.46 5.95
CA MET A 25 -20.47 -1.36 6.83
C MET A 25 -20.68 -0.81 8.25
N HIS A 26 -20.20 0.41 8.56
CA HIS A 26 -20.26 1.05 9.89
C HIS A 26 -19.64 0.20 11.01
N TRP A 27 -18.74 -0.73 10.67
CA TRP A 27 -18.10 -1.57 11.65
C TRP A 27 -17.11 -0.77 12.49
N ALA A 28 -17.16 -0.98 13.81
CA ALA A 28 -16.25 -0.34 14.75
C ALA A 28 -14.80 -0.70 14.40
N GLY A 29 -13.92 0.31 14.34
CA GLY A 29 -12.50 0.15 13.98
C GLY A 29 -12.16 0.35 12.50
N ALA A 30 -13.15 0.66 11.65
CA ALA A 30 -12.91 0.94 10.22
C ALA A 30 -11.92 2.09 9.98
N ASP A 31 -12.05 3.19 10.72
CA ASP A 31 -11.14 4.34 10.60
C ASP A 31 -9.69 3.97 10.96
N MET A 32 -9.51 3.13 11.99
CA MET A 32 -8.20 2.70 12.44
C MET A 32 -7.52 1.80 11.39
N MET A 33 -8.30 0.94 10.73
CA MET A 33 -7.82 0.11 9.61
C MET A 33 -7.41 0.95 8.39
N ILE A 34 -8.18 1.99 8.05
CA ILE A 34 -7.85 2.90 6.94
C ILE A 34 -6.55 3.66 7.26
N VAL A 35 -6.43 4.22 8.47
CA VAL A 35 -5.23 4.96 8.89
C VAL A 35 -3.99 4.07 8.86
N LEU A 36 -4.09 2.83 9.36
CA LEU A 36 -3.00 1.85 9.28
C LEU A 36 -2.63 1.51 7.84
N GLY A 37 -3.63 1.25 6.98
CA GLY A 37 -3.41 0.98 5.56
C GLY A 37 -2.70 2.14 4.85
N CYS A 38 -3.12 3.38 5.11
CA CYS A 38 -2.48 4.58 4.58
C CYS A 38 -1.06 4.78 5.13
N ALA A 39 -0.83 4.54 6.42
CA ALA A 39 0.50 4.67 7.03
C ALA A 39 1.49 3.66 6.43
N ILE A 40 1.06 2.41 6.22
CA ILE A 40 1.85 1.35 5.58
C ILE A 40 2.14 1.73 4.12
N ALA A 41 1.16 2.23 3.38
CA ALA A 41 1.36 2.67 2.00
C ALA A 41 2.37 3.83 1.91
N ALA A 42 2.24 4.84 2.78
CA ALA A 42 3.15 5.98 2.79
C ALA A 42 4.58 5.61 3.21
N THR A 43 4.73 4.71 4.20
CA THR A 43 6.04 4.42 4.80
C THR A 43 6.77 3.26 4.14
N LEU A 44 6.07 2.24 3.64
CA LEU A 44 6.69 1.06 3.01
C LEU A 44 6.59 1.10 1.50
N TYR A 45 5.39 1.34 0.94
CA TYR A 45 5.19 1.25 -0.50
C TYR A 45 5.86 2.38 -1.28
N VAL A 46 5.70 3.63 -0.85
CA VAL A 46 6.29 4.81 -1.53
C VAL A 46 7.83 4.74 -1.65
N PRO A 47 8.61 4.46 -0.58
CA PRO A 47 10.06 4.37 -0.71
C PRO A 47 10.50 3.14 -1.51
N LEU A 48 9.86 1.98 -1.34
CA LEU A 48 10.19 0.80 -2.15
C LEU A 48 9.95 1.03 -3.64
N PHE A 49 8.81 1.66 -3.96
CA PHE A 49 8.46 2.00 -5.34
C PHE A 49 9.43 3.00 -5.94
N SER A 50 9.83 4.03 -5.18
CA SER A 50 10.85 4.99 -5.61
C SER A 50 12.19 4.32 -5.88
N ILE A 51 12.69 3.50 -4.94
CA ILE A 51 13.95 2.76 -5.13
C ILE A 51 13.88 1.86 -6.37
N TYR A 52 12.77 1.15 -6.55
CA TYR A 52 12.56 0.31 -7.73
C TYR A 52 12.61 1.11 -9.04
N LYS A 53 11.93 2.26 -9.09
CA LYS A 53 11.89 3.14 -10.27
C LYS A 53 13.27 3.73 -10.57
N TYR A 54 13.98 4.22 -9.55
CA TYR A 54 15.36 4.74 -9.68
C TYR A 54 16.33 3.67 -10.18
N ARG A 55 16.22 2.43 -9.68
CA ARG A 55 17.10 1.34 -10.10
C ARG A 55 16.81 0.84 -11.50
N LYS A 56 15.54 0.90 -11.93
CA LYS A 56 15.13 0.55 -13.30
C LYS A 56 15.56 1.62 -14.32
N GLY A 57 15.62 2.90 -13.92
CA GLY A 57 16.06 4.00 -14.77
C GLY A 57 17.58 4.14 -14.96
N ARG A 58 18.41 3.46 -14.14
CA ARG A 58 19.89 3.51 -14.23
C ARG A 58 20.51 2.44 -15.12
N THR A 59 19.72 1.48 -15.62
CA THR A 59 20.18 0.39 -16.50
C THR A 59 19.63 0.52 -17.93
N ALA A 60 19.41 1.74 -18.41
CA ALA A 60 19.09 2.06 -19.79
C ALA A 60 20.23 2.89 -20.40
#